data_AF-A0A8H4WPX1-F1
#
_entry.id   AF-A0A8H4WPX1-F1
#
_cell.length_a   1.000
_cell.length_b   1.000
_cell.length_c   1.000
_cell.angle_alpha   90.00
_cell.angle_beta   90.00
_cell.angle_gamma   90.00
#
_symmetry.space_group_name_H-M   'P 1'
#
loop_
_entity.id
_entity.type
_entity.pdbx_description
1 polymer ?
#
loop_
_entity_poly.entity_id
_entity_poly.type
_entity_poly.pdbx_seq_one_letter_code
_entity_poly.pdbx_strand_id
1 'polypeptide(L)'
;MNALSLIVLFFGAALADIHHNCGCTVRGSYRQDLGQAACALWGANQPHTHWDGYSCVDKGYGRGIDGAPWEATCKQAWDIDFGGKKDDAWDLAGT
;
A
#
# COMPACT_ATOMS: atom_id res chain seq x y z
N MET A 1 20.39 31.66 24.27
CA MET A 1 19.18 31.13 23.61
C MET A 1 19.66 30.28 22.44
N ASN A 2 19.30 28.99 22.45
CA ASN A 2 20.00 27.92 21.73
C ASN A 2 19.69 27.91 20.23
N ALA A 3 20.75 27.85 19.41
CA ALA A 3 20.72 27.77 17.95
C ALA A 3 20.40 26.35 17.44
N LEU A 4 19.42 25.68 18.03
CA LEU A 4 19.16 24.24 17.87
C LEU A 4 17.72 23.93 17.41
N SER A 5 17.03 24.89 16.81
CA SER A 5 15.62 24.74 16.41
C SER A 5 15.38 24.77 14.90
N LEU A 6 16.41 24.69 14.07
CA LEU A 6 16.28 24.85 12.61
C LEU A 6 16.65 23.61 11.77
N ILE A 7 16.64 22.41 12.35
CA ILE A 7 17.08 21.17 11.65
C ILE A 7 15.93 20.16 11.40
N VAL A 8 14.69 20.40 11.84
CA VAL A 8 13.64 19.36 11.79
C VAL A 8 12.49 19.67 10.81
N LEU A 9 12.77 20.22 9.63
CA LEU A 9 11.74 20.41 8.59
C LEU A 9 12.09 19.86 7.21
N PHE A 10 13.22 19.16 7.06
CA PHE A 10 13.65 18.58 5.77
C PHE A 10 13.85 17.06 5.84
N PHE A 11 12.99 16.33 6.55
CA PHE A 11 12.91 14.88 6.39
C PHE A 11 11.75 14.52 5.45
N GLY A 12 12.11 14.38 4.18
CA GLY A 12 11.41 13.53 3.24
C GLY A 12 10.07 14.06 2.73
N ALA A 13 10.13 15.06 1.85
CA ALA A 13 9.23 15.02 0.71
C ALA A 13 9.69 13.84 -0.17
N ALA A 14 9.40 12.61 0.28
CA ALA A 14 9.33 11.50 -0.65
C ALA A 14 8.24 11.91 -1.64
N LEU A 15 8.63 12.18 -2.88
CA LEU A 15 7.70 12.17 -3.99
C LEU A 15 7.16 10.74 -4.00
N ALA A 16 6.11 10.47 -3.23
CA ALA A 16 5.39 9.22 -3.28
C ALA A 16 4.84 9.19 -4.70
N ASP A 17 5.51 8.43 -5.55
CA ASP A 17 5.06 8.25 -6.91
C ASP A 17 3.63 7.70 -6.80
N ILE A 18 2.70 8.36 -7.48
CA ILE A 18 1.28 8.03 -7.34
C ILE A 18 1.06 6.78 -8.17
N HIS A 19 1.33 5.61 -7.59
CA HIS A 19 1.00 4.37 -8.26
C HIS A 19 -0.50 4.17 -8.18
N HIS A 20 -1.09 4.03 -9.37
CA HIS A 20 -2.50 3.68 -9.51
C HIS A 20 -2.73 2.17 -9.50
N ASN A 21 -1.65 1.39 -9.56
CA ASN A 21 -1.67 -0.06 -9.61
C ASN A 21 -0.67 -0.62 -8.57
N CYS A 22 -1.16 -1.43 -7.62
CA CYS A 22 -0.32 -2.06 -6.60
C CYS A 22 -0.78 -3.48 -6.30
N GLY A 23 0.18 -4.31 -5.92
CA GLY A 23 -0.07 -5.66 -5.45
C GLY A 23 0.53 -5.90 -4.07
N CYS A 24 0.43 -7.14 -3.58
CA CYS A 24 1.01 -7.53 -2.29
C CYS A 24 2.03 -8.64 -2.49
N THR A 25 3.05 -8.65 -1.65
CA THR A 25 4.02 -9.74 -1.59
C THR A 25 4.07 -10.32 -0.19
N VAL A 26 4.50 -11.57 -0.08
CA VAL A 26 4.80 -12.24 1.18
C VAL A 26 6.23 -12.77 1.10
N ARG A 27 7.11 -12.34 2.01
CA ARG A 27 8.53 -12.73 2.03
C ARG A 27 9.22 -12.52 0.68
N GLY A 28 8.87 -11.44 -0.01
CA GLY A 28 9.44 -11.06 -1.31
C GLY A 28 8.86 -11.80 -2.51
N SER A 29 7.87 -12.68 -2.31
CA SER A 29 7.17 -13.36 -3.40
C SER A 29 5.82 -12.73 -3.67
N TYR A 30 5.52 -12.45 -4.94
CA TYR A 30 4.25 -11.87 -5.35
C TYR A 30 3.07 -12.80 -5.05
N ARG A 31 1.96 -12.25 -4.54
CA ARG A 31 0.77 -12.98 -4.11
C ARG A 31 -0.49 -12.30 -4.64
N GLN A 32 -0.97 -12.77 -5.79
CA GLN A 32 -2.19 -12.25 -6.43
C GLN A 32 -3.43 -12.44 -5.56
N ASP A 33 -3.54 -13.57 -4.87
CA ASP A 33 -4.62 -13.87 -3.94
C ASP A 33 -4.67 -12.87 -2.78
N LEU A 34 -3.50 -12.54 -2.21
CA LEU A 34 -3.39 -11.51 -1.18
C LEU A 34 -3.69 -10.12 -1.73
N GLY A 35 -3.18 -9.80 -2.93
CA GLY A 35 -3.46 -8.53 -3.60
C GLY A 35 -4.95 -8.32 -3.84
N GLN A 36 -5.66 -9.35 -4.26
CA GLN A 36 -7.11 -9.32 -4.46
C GLN A 36 -7.87 -9.07 -3.16
N ALA A 37 -7.50 -9.77 -2.07
CA ALA A 37 -8.11 -9.59 -0.75
C ALA A 37 -7.86 -8.18 -0.20
N ALA A 38 -6.62 -7.70 -0.27
CA ALA A 38 -6.25 -6.34 0.09
C ALA A 38 -7.02 -5.30 -0.74
N CYS A 39 -7.22 -5.57 -2.04
CA CYS A 39 -7.98 -4.68 -2.91
C CYS A 39 -9.46 -4.57 -2.51
N ALA A 40 -10.06 -5.68 -2.07
CA ALA A 40 -11.43 -5.66 -1.55
C ALA A 40 -11.54 -4.83 -0.25
N LEU A 41 -10.57 -4.94 0.65
CA LEU A 41 -10.50 -4.13 1.87
C LEU A 41 -10.33 -2.63 1.55
N TRP A 42 -9.42 -2.30 0.64
CA TRP A 42 -9.17 -0.92 0.22
C TRP A 42 -10.40 -0.32 -0.47
N GLY A 43 -10.97 -1.06 -1.42
CA GLY A 43 -12.11 -0.62 -2.22
C GLY A 43 -13.40 -0.42 -1.42
N ALA A 44 -13.50 -0.98 -0.21
CA ALA A 44 -14.62 -0.71 0.69
C ALA A 44 -14.79 0.79 1.00
N ASN A 45 -13.71 1.57 0.96
CA ASN A 45 -13.72 3.00 1.27
C ASN A 45 -13.32 3.90 0.08
N GLN A 46 -13.01 3.32 -1.09
CA GLN A 46 -12.42 4.04 -2.22
C GLN A 46 -13.24 3.81 -3.49
N PRO A 47 -14.05 4.81 -3.93
CA PRO A 47 -15.13 4.61 -4.91
C PRO A 47 -14.70 4.33 -6.37
N HIS A 48 -13.41 4.10 -6.66
CA HIS A 48 -12.93 3.73 -8.00
C HIS A 48 -11.88 2.62 -7.96
N THR A 49 -11.75 1.95 -6.81
CA THR A 49 -10.85 0.83 -6.66
C THR A 49 -11.49 -0.42 -7.23
N HIS A 50 -10.73 -1.19 -8.00
CA HIS A 50 -11.12 -2.51 -8.46
C HIS A 50 -9.91 -3.40 -8.66
N TRP A 51 -10.14 -4.71 -8.68
CA TRP A 51 -9.14 -5.69 -9.06
C TRP A 51 -9.16 -5.88 -10.57
N ASP A 52 -8.00 -5.80 -11.24
CA ASP A 52 -7.91 -5.96 -12.70
C ASP A 52 -7.55 -7.39 -13.17
N GLY A 53 -7.36 -8.31 -12.21
CA GLY A 53 -6.93 -9.68 -12.47
C GLY A 53 -5.46 -9.93 -12.13
N TYR A 54 -4.66 -8.88 -11.96
CA TYR A 54 -3.26 -8.97 -11.56
C TYR A 54 -2.92 -8.07 -10.40
N SER A 55 -3.40 -6.82 -10.36
CA SER A 55 -3.15 -5.84 -9.31
C SER A 55 -4.41 -5.09 -8.91
N CYS A 56 -4.35 -4.42 -7.76
CA CYS A 56 -5.40 -3.50 -7.36
C CYS A 56 -5.21 -2.22 -8.13
N VAL A 57 -6.30 -1.64 -8.66
CA VAL A 57 -6.29 -0.42 -9.45
C VAL A 57 -7.14 0.64 -8.79
N ASP A 58 -6.58 1.82 -8.50
CA ASP A 58 -7.28 3.00 -7.99
C ASP A 58 -6.87 4.27 -8.75
N LYS A 59 -7.73 4.70 -9.67
CA LYS A 59 -7.50 5.84 -10.59
C LYS A 59 -8.20 7.11 -10.14
N GLY A 60 -8.31 7.34 -8.85
CA GLY A 60 -8.86 8.59 -8.33
C GLY A 60 -8.00 9.82 -8.68
N TYR A 61 -8.63 10.93 -9.08
CA TYR A 61 -7.92 12.20 -9.28
C TYR A 61 -7.18 12.62 -8.00
N GLY A 62 -5.85 12.75 -8.08
CA GLY A 62 -4.98 13.06 -6.94
C GLY A 62 -4.81 11.93 -5.91
N ARG A 63 -5.14 10.68 -6.26
CA ARG A 63 -5.04 9.50 -5.38
C ARG A 63 -4.12 8.44 -5.97
N GLY A 64 -3.44 7.71 -5.09
CA GLY A 64 -2.65 6.52 -5.41
C GLY A 64 -2.80 5.49 -4.29
N ILE A 65 -2.44 4.25 -4.60
CA ILE A 65 -2.56 3.07 -3.73
C ILE A 65 -1.20 2.57 -3.26
N ASP A 66 -0.23 3.47 -3.06
CA ASP A 66 1.14 3.07 -2.74
C ASP A 66 1.60 3.47 -1.34
N GLY A 67 2.68 2.81 -0.92
CA GLY A 67 3.40 3.05 0.31
C GLY A 67 2.65 2.55 1.54
N ALA A 68 2.96 3.18 2.68
CA ALA A 68 2.51 2.75 4.00
C ALA A 68 1.00 2.42 4.12
N PRO A 69 0.06 3.18 3.50
CA PRO A 69 -1.37 2.84 3.57
C PRO A 69 -1.71 1.50 2.90
N TRP A 70 -1.14 1.24 1.72
CA TRP A 70 -1.39 0.00 1.00
C TRP A 70 -0.63 -1.16 1.63
N GLU A 71 0.60 -0.95 2.06
CA GLU A 71 1.38 -1.93 2.83
C GLU A 71 0.59 -2.38 4.08
N ALA A 72 0.00 -1.44 4.83
CA ALA A 72 -0.84 -1.76 5.98
C ALA A 72 -2.07 -2.60 5.59
N THR A 73 -2.65 -2.34 4.41
CA THR A 73 -3.78 -3.10 3.89
C THR A 73 -3.37 -4.53 3.49
N CYS A 74 -2.22 -4.71 2.85
CA CYS A 74 -1.64 -6.04 2.57
C CYS A 74 -1.40 -6.83 3.87
N LYS A 75 -0.85 -6.18 4.89
CA LYS A 75 -0.63 -6.80 6.21
C LYS A 75 -1.94 -7.20 6.89
N GLN A 76 -2.96 -6.35 6.79
CA GLN A 76 -4.28 -6.61 7.35
C GLN A 76 -4.95 -7.80 6.67
N ALA A 77 -4.96 -7.83 5.33
CA ALA A 77 -5.50 -8.97 4.56
C ALA A 77 -4.75 -10.26 4.91
N TRP A 78 -3.42 -10.20 5.03
CA TRP A 78 -2.60 -11.37 5.34
C TRP A 78 -2.92 -11.97 6.72
N ASP A 79 -3.13 -11.12 7.72
CA ASP A 79 -3.54 -11.53 9.08
C ASP A 79 -4.97 -12.11 9.09
N ILE A 80 -5.93 -11.39 8.52
CA ILE A 80 -7.35 -11.72 8.64
C ILE A 80 -7.75 -12.88 7.71
N ASP A 81 -7.33 -12.85 6.45
CA ASP A 81 -7.84 -13.76 5.42
C ASP A 81 -6.97 -15.01 5.24
N PHE A 82 -5.70 -14.94 5.65
CA PHE A 82 -4.73 -16.02 5.47
C PHE A 82 -4.11 -16.51 6.78
N GLY A 83 -4.40 -15.87 7.92
CA GLY A 83 -3.86 -16.25 9.23
C GLY A 83 -2.35 -16.07 9.37
N GLY A 84 -1.76 -15.23 8.53
CA GLY A 84 -0.32 -15.02 8.47
C GLY A 84 0.19 -13.92 9.39
N LYS A 85 1.50 -13.90 9.66
CA LYS A 85 2.11 -12.84 10.47
C LYS A 85 2.23 -11.57 9.63
N LYS A 86 1.69 -10.44 10.13
CA LYS A 86 1.73 -9.13 9.44
C LYS A 86 3.10 -8.78 8.86
N ASP A 87 4.17 -9.00 9.63
CA ASP A 87 5.53 -8.66 9.20
C ASP A 87 6.08 -9.54 8.08
N ASP A 88 5.32 -10.54 7.60
CA ASP A 88 5.69 -11.32 6.41
C ASP A 88 5.17 -10.68 5.11
N ALA A 89 4.25 -9.71 5.18
CA ALA A 89 3.59 -9.11 4.02
C ALA A 89 3.94 -7.64 3.83
N TRP A 90 4.08 -7.21 2.58
CA TRP A 90 4.39 -5.83 2.21
C TRP A 90 3.81 -5.46 0.83
N ASP A 91 3.81 -4.16 0.55
CA ASP A 91 3.39 -3.60 -0.72
C ASP A 91 4.33 -3.98 -1.88
N LEU A 92 3.78 -3.94 -3.08
CA LEU A 92 4.53 -3.97 -4.33
C LEU A 92 3.94 -2.92 -5.28
N ALA A 93 4.62 -1.79 -5.36
CA ALA A 93 4.25 -0.67 -6.24
C ALA A 93 4.47 -1.00 -7.72
N GLY A 94 3.59 -0.51 -8.60
CA GLY A 94 3.83 -0.51 -10.06
C GLY A 94 3.64 -1.85 -10.77
N THR A 95 2.78 -2.72 -10.21
CA THR A 95 2.39 -4.02 -10.78
C THR A 95 1.38 -3.94 -11.90
#